data_AF-Q5KVT0-F1
#
_entry.id   AF-Q5KVT0-F1
#
_cell.length_a   1.000
_cell.length_b   1.000
_cell.length_c   1.000
_cell.angle_alpha   90.00
_cell.angle_beta   90.00
_cell.angle_gamma   90.00
#
_symmetry.space_group_name_H-M   'P 1'
#
loop_
_entity.id
_entity.type
_entity.pdbx_description
1 polymer ?
#
loop_
_entity_poly.entity_id
_entity_poly.type
_entity_poly.pdbx_seq_one_letter_code
_entity_poly.pdbx_strand_id
1 'polypeptide(L)'
;MAASYLTVLSIFFFLIAAQRSLSLLVLAIALFGLFLGLSLPVQTTVLTNVFQANRSTAIGVYNFFRYMGMAFGPMIGSALFAAGGYHLVYGIDDILFFACALLLTVRVARTRRQSAV
;
A
#
# COMPACT_ATOMS: atom_id res chain seq x y z
N MET A 1 -10.10 -1.31 -2.81
CA MET A 1 -9.44 -2.35 -3.66
C MET A 1 -8.82 -1.73 -4.91
N ALA A 2 -9.59 -1.05 -5.77
CA ALA A 2 -9.06 -0.41 -6.98
C ALA A 2 -7.86 0.52 -6.69
N ALA A 3 -7.99 1.44 -5.72
CA ALA A 3 -6.91 2.36 -5.34
C ALA A 3 -5.61 1.62 -4.95
N SER A 4 -5.70 0.51 -4.21
CA SER A 4 -4.55 -0.31 -3.81
C SER A 4 -3.82 -0.90 -5.01
N TYR A 5 -4.56 -1.42 -6.01
CA TYR A 5 -3.96 -1.93 -7.24
C TYR A 5 -3.34 -0.82 -8.11
N LEU A 6 -3.93 0.38 -8.11
CA LEU A 6 -3.36 1.55 -8.80
C LEU A 6 -2.04 2.00 -8.15
N THR A 7 -1.94 1.92 -6.82
CA THR A 7 -0.69 2.19 -6.09
C THR A 7 0.39 1.16 -6.46
N VAL A 8 0.08 -0.15 -6.48
CA VAL A 8 1.01 -1.20 -6.96
C VAL A 8 1.49 -0.87 -8.38
N LEU A 9 0.56 -0.61 -9.30
CA LEU A 9 0.90 -0.31 -10.70
C LEU A 9 1.85 0.89 -10.83
N SER A 10 1.74 1.87 -9.93
CA SER A 10 2.61 3.05 -9.94
C SER A 10 4.01 2.78 -9.39
N ILE A 11 4.14 1.90 -8.40
CA ILE A 11 5.44 1.45 -7.89
C ILE A 11 6.15 0.62 -8.97
N PHE A 12 5.41 -0.26 -9.64
CA PHE A 12 5.93 -1.00 -10.79
C PHE A 12 6.36 -0.08 -11.94
N PHE A 13 5.54 0.93 -12.27
CA PHE A 13 5.90 1.93 -13.27
C PHE A 13 7.16 2.71 -12.87
N PHE A 14 7.29 3.09 -11.60
CA PHE A 14 8.47 3.75 -11.06
C PHE A 14 9.74 2.91 -11.26
N LEU A 15 9.70 1.60 -10.99
CA LEU A 15 10.83 0.69 -11.17
C LEU A 15 11.40 0.71 -12.60
N ILE A 16 10.54 0.86 -13.61
CA ILE A 16 10.93 0.87 -15.03
C ILE A 16 11.33 2.29 -15.48
N ALA A 17 10.56 3.29 -15.03
CA ALA A 17 10.71 4.68 -15.45
C ALA A 17 11.90 5.39 -14.81
N ALA A 18 12.28 5.01 -13.59
CA ALA A 18 13.25 5.75 -12.77
C ALA A 18 14.64 5.88 -13.43
N GLN A 19 15.04 4.89 -14.23
CA GLN A 19 16.35 4.87 -14.89
C GLN A 19 16.32 5.46 -16.32
N ARG A 20 15.16 5.88 -16.84
CA ARG A 20 14.99 6.26 -18.26
C ARG A 20 14.99 7.76 -18.50
N SER A 21 14.31 8.55 -17.66
CA SER A 21 14.20 10.00 -17.84
C SER A 21 13.69 10.69 -16.56
N LEU A 22 14.19 11.89 -16.28
CA LEU A 22 13.73 12.72 -15.17
C LEU A 22 12.23 13.05 -15.27
N SER A 23 11.73 13.33 -16.47
CA SER A 23 10.30 13.64 -16.68
C SER A 23 9.41 12.43 -16.37
N LEU A 24 9.85 11.22 -16.74
CA LEU A 24 9.13 9.98 -16.44
C LEU A 24 9.17 9.67 -14.93
N LEU A 25 10.28 9.96 -14.27
CA LEU A 25 10.41 9.82 -12.82
C LEU A 25 9.43 10.75 -12.07
N VAL A 26 9.34 12.02 -12.48
CA VAL A 26 8.40 12.98 -11.89
C VAL A 26 6.96 12.50 -12.06
N LEU A 27 6.61 12.01 -13.26
CA LEU A 27 5.29 11.45 -13.51
C LEU A 27 4.99 10.23 -12.64
N ALA A 28 5.95 9.32 -12.47
CA ALA A 28 5.80 8.13 -11.64
C ALA A 28 5.55 8.49 -10.17
N ILE A 29 6.32 9.46 -9.63
CA ILE A 29 6.15 9.93 -8.25
C ILE A 29 4.80 10.64 -8.07
N ALA A 30 4.37 11.45 -9.05
CA ALA A 30 3.09 12.13 -9.02
C ALA A 30 1.91 11.15 -9.01
N LEU A 31 1.96 10.11 -9.85
CA LEU A 31 0.96 9.04 -9.89
C LEU A 31 0.92 8.25 -8.58
N PHE A 32 2.09 7.89 -8.05
CA PHE A 32 2.19 7.22 -6.75
C PHE A 32 1.56 8.07 -5.64
N GLY A 33 1.92 9.35 -5.56
CA GLY A 33 1.37 10.28 -4.57
C GLY A 33 -0.15 10.44 -4.69
N LEU A 34 -0.66 10.54 -5.92
CA LEU A 34 -2.10 10.63 -6.20
C LEU A 34 -2.85 9.39 -5.68
N PHE A 35 -2.40 8.18 -6.05
CA PHE A 35 -3.12 6.96 -5.68
C PHE A 35 -2.95 6.61 -4.21
N LEU A 36 -1.78 6.88 -3.63
CA LEU A 36 -1.58 6.77 -2.18
C LEU A 36 -2.51 7.73 -1.42
N GLY A 37 -2.59 8.99 -1.88
CA GLY A 37 -3.46 10.01 -1.31
C GLY A 37 -4.95 9.66 -1.40
N LEU A 38 -5.39 8.98 -2.46
CA LEU A 38 -6.75 8.46 -2.59
C LEU A 38 -7.00 7.23 -1.71
N SER A 39 -5.99 6.38 -1.50
CA SER A 39 -6.13 5.14 -0.73
C SER A 39 -6.32 5.40 0.77
N LEU A 40 -5.58 6.35 1.34
CA LEU A 40 -5.63 6.67 2.78
C LEU A 40 -7.02 7.05 3.32
N PRO A 41 -7.77 8.00 2.74
CA PRO A 41 -9.10 8.37 3.24
C PRO A 41 -10.10 7.22 3.08
N VAL A 42 -9.98 6.41 2.02
CA VAL A 42 -10.85 5.24 1.84
C VAL A 42 -10.67 4.24 2.99
N GLN A 43 -9.44 3.98 3.41
CA GLN A 43 -9.17 3.03 4.51
C GLN A 43 -9.73 3.53 5.84
N THR A 44 -9.51 4.80 6.18
CA THR A 44 -9.99 5.37 7.45
C THR A 44 -11.51 5.48 7.48
N THR A 45 -12.15 5.88 6.38
CA THR A 45 -13.62 5.94 6.27
C THR A 45 -14.26 4.55 6.38
N VAL A 46 -13.71 3.53 5.73
CA VAL A 46 -14.23 2.15 5.87
C VAL A 46 -14.13 1.69 7.33
N LEU A 47 -13.00 1.96 7.99
CA LEU A 47 -12.76 1.55 9.36
C LEU A 47 -13.71 2.25 10.36
N THR A 48 -13.90 3.56 10.24
CA THR A 48 -14.81 4.31 11.12
C THR A 48 -16.28 3.96 10.88
N ASN A 49 -16.65 3.59 9.66
CA ASN A 49 -18.00 3.13 9.34
C ASN A 49 -18.29 1.74 9.92
N VAL A 50 -17.32 0.83 9.91
CA VAL A 50 -17.49 -0.52 10.50
C VAL A 50 -17.51 -0.46 12.02
N PHE A 51 -16.64 0.35 12.63
CA PHE A 51 -16.50 0.44 14.08
C PHE A 51 -17.11 1.74 14.63
N GLN A 52 -18.40 1.99 14.37
CA GLN A 52 -19.03 3.25 14.79
C GLN A 52 -18.96 3.50 16.31
N ALA A 53 -19.27 2.47 17.13
CA ALA A 53 -19.23 2.57 18.58
C ALA A 53 -17.81 2.72 19.15
N ASN A 54 -16.82 2.13 18.49
CA ASN A 54 -15.42 2.05 18.96
C ASN A 54 -14.45 2.78 18.01
N ARG A 55 -14.91 3.82 17.32
CA ARG A 55 -14.16 4.51 16.25
C ARG A 55 -12.78 5.00 16.69
N SER A 56 -12.68 5.53 17.90
CA SER A 56 -11.41 6.04 18.45
C SER A 56 -10.39 4.91 18.66
N THR A 57 -10.82 3.78 19.21
CA THR A 57 -9.96 2.60 19.42
C THR A 57 -9.55 1.99 18.09
N ALA A 58 -10.48 1.84 17.15
CA ALA A 58 -10.19 1.30 15.82
C ALA A 58 -9.15 2.14 15.08
N ILE A 59 -9.30 3.48 15.09
CA ILE A 59 -8.33 4.40 14.51
C ILE A 59 -7.00 4.40 15.27
N GLY A 60 -7.02 4.22 16.60
CA GLY A 60 -5.82 4.06 17.42
C GLY A 60 -4.99 2.84 17.01
N VAL A 61 -5.63 1.66 16.88
CA VAL A 61 -4.98 0.43 16.42
C VAL A 61 -4.48 0.56 14.99
N TYR A 62 -5.27 1.16 14.09
CA TYR A 62 -4.84 1.43 12.72
C TYR A 62 -3.57 2.30 12.67
N ASN A 63 -3.55 3.40 13.44
CA ASN A 63 -2.40 4.28 13.49
C ASN A 63 -1.18 3.61 14.14
N PHE A 64 -1.37 2.74 15.14
CA PHE A 64 -0.29 1.99 15.75
C PHE A 64 0.47 1.15 14.72
N PHE A 65 -0.23 0.31 13.94
CA PHE A 65 0.41 -0.48 12.89
C PHE A 65 0.99 0.38 11.77
N ARG A 66 0.30 1.47 11.38
CA ARG A 66 0.81 2.41 10.37
C ARG A 66 2.14 3.03 10.77
N TYR A 67 2.24 3.55 11.98
CA TYR A 67 3.47 4.17 12.47
C TYR A 67 4.56 3.16 12.77
N MET A 68 4.19 1.95 13.19
CA MET A 68 5.13 0.84 13.30
C MET A 68 5.76 0.51 11.93
N GLY A 69 4.95 0.48 10.87
CA GLY A 69 5.45 0.35 9.50
C GLY A 69 6.37 1.50 9.08
N MET A 70 6.04 2.75 9.44
CA MET A 70 6.92 3.91 9.17
C MET A 70 8.24 3.86 9.95
N ALA A 71 8.27 3.24 11.13
CA ALA A 71 9.49 3.09 11.92
C ALA A 71 10.39 1.97 11.38
N PHE A 72 9.81 0.79 11.09
CA PHE A 72 10.58 -0.36 10.60
C PHE A 72 10.87 -0.32 9.11
N GLY A 73 10.06 0.40 8.33
CA GLY A 73 10.19 0.51 6.87
C GLY A 73 11.59 0.96 6.43
N PRO A 74 12.15 2.08 6.95
CA PRO A 74 13.50 2.50 6.63
C PRO A 74 14.59 1.53 7.09
N MET A 75 14.40 0.84 8.22
CA MET A 75 15.38 -0.13 8.71
C MET A 75 15.47 -1.35 7.78
N ILE A 76 14.32 -1.92 7.40
CA ILE A 76 14.24 -3.03 6.46
C ILE A 76 14.68 -2.57 5.07
N GLY A 77 14.18 -1.42 4.62
CA GLY A 77 14.53 -0.82 3.33
C GLY A 77 16.02 -0.53 3.19
N SER A 78 16.68 -0.07 4.26
CA SER A 78 18.14 0.13 4.27
C SER A 78 18.91 -1.18 4.12
N ALA A 79 18.49 -2.24 4.82
CA ALA A 79 19.10 -3.56 4.68
C ALA A 79 18.92 -4.13 3.25
N LEU A 80 17.72 -4.00 2.68
CA LEU A 80 17.43 -4.39 1.30
C LEU A 80 18.24 -3.57 0.28
N PHE A 81 18.40 -2.28 0.53
CA PHE A 81 19.21 -1.39 -0.30
C PHE A 81 20.68 -1.81 -0.30
N ALA A 82 21.24 -2.15 0.87
CA ALA A 82 22.61 -2.63 0.98
C ALA A 82 22.84 -3.96 0.22
N ALA A 83 21.81 -4.82 0.14
CA ALA A 83 21.91 -6.12 -0.53
C ALA A 83 21.75 -6.05 -2.06
N GLY A 84 20.89 -5.17 -2.59
CA GLY A 84 20.56 -5.17 -4.02
C GLY A 84 20.10 -3.83 -4.59
N GLY A 85 20.37 -2.73 -3.89
CA GLY A 85 20.03 -1.37 -4.32
C GLY A 85 18.54 -1.13 -4.46
N TYR A 86 18.18 -0.10 -5.23
CA TYR A 86 16.79 0.33 -5.41
C TYR A 86 15.89 -0.74 -6.04
N HIS A 87 16.41 -1.55 -6.94
CA HIS A 87 15.62 -2.62 -7.59
C HIS A 87 15.10 -3.62 -6.56
N LEU A 88 15.92 -4.00 -5.58
CA LEU A 88 15.54 -4.96 -4.56
C LEU A 88 14.57 -4.36 -3.54
N VAL A 89 14.78 -3.10 -3.15
CA VAL A 89 13.88 -2.36 -2.25
C VAL A 89 12.48 -2.25 -2.84
N TYR A 90 12.36 -1.62 -4.02
CA TYR A 90 11.06 -1.36 -4.64
C TYR A 90 10.43 -2.63 -5.22
N GLY A 91 11.23 -3.60 -5.67
CA GLY A 91 10.72 -4.89 -6.15
C GLY A 91 10.08 -5.72 -5.05
N ILE A 92 10.70 -5.78 -3.87
CA ILE A 92 10.12 -6.49 -2.71
C ILE A 92 8.89 -5.75 -2.19
N ASP A 93 8.94 -4.42 -2.11
CA ASP A 93 7.79 -3.60 -1.70
C ASP A 93 6.59 -3.83 -2.63
N ASP A 94 6.80 -3.81 -3.95
CA ASP A 94 5.74 -4.03 -4.95
C ASP A 94 5.12 -5.43 -4.83
N ILE A 95 5.95 -6.48 -4.72
CA ILE A 95 5.48 -7.87 -4.55
C ILE A 95 4.68 -8.02 -3.25
N LEU A 96 5.19 -7.49 -2.14
CA LEU A 96 4.55 -7.60 -0.84
C LEU A 96 3.21 -6.85 -0.83
N PHE A 97 3.18 -5.64 -1.39
CA PHE A 97 1.97 -4.83 -1.45
C PHE A 97 0.92 -5.45 -2.37
N PHE A 98 1.33 -6.01 -3.52
CA PHE A 98 0.46 -6.77 -4.41
C PHE A 98 -0.11 -8.03 -3.73
N ALA A 99 0.73 -8.80 -3.03
CA ALA A 99 0.30 -9.99 -2.29
C ALA A 99 -0.74 -9.64 -1.22
N CYS A 100 -0.50 -8.58 -0.43
CA CYS A 100 -1.47 -8.08 0.55
C CYS A 100 -2.78 -7.65 -0.10
N ALA A 101 -2.73 -6.89 -1.20
CA ALA A 101 -3.92 -6.47 -1.94
C ALA A 101 -4.72 -7.68 -2.46
N LEU A 102 -4.03 -8.70 -3.00
CA LEU A 102 -4.65 -9.93 -3.47
C LEU A 102 -5.29 -10.73 -2.34
N LEU A 103 -4.60 -10.91 -1.23
CA LEU A 103 -5.12 -11.62 -0.05
C LEU A 103 -6.39 -10.94 0.49
N LEU A 104 -6.40 -9.61 0.56
CA LEU A 104 -7.58 -8.85 0.96
C LEU A 104 -8.74 -9.04 -0.02
N THR A 105 -8.48 -9.02 -1.33
CA THR A 105 -9.52 -9.29 -2.36
C THR A 105 -10.12 -10.68 -2.18
N VAL A 106 -9.27 -11.70 -2.01
CA VAL A 106 -9.73 -13.09 -1.82
C VAL A 106 -10.53 -13.23 -0.53
N ARG A 107 -10.08 -12.63 0.58
CA ARG A 107 -10.79 -12.65 1.86
C ARG A 107 -12.18 -12.02 1.74
N VAL A 108 -12.27 -10.82 1.17
CA VAL A 108 -13.54 -10.10 0.99
C VAL A 108 -14.49 -10.87 0.06
N ALA A 109 -13.98 -11.44 -1.03
CA ALA A 109 -14.79 -12.25 -1.95
C ALA A 109 -15.37 -13.50 -1.27
N ARG A 110 -14.59 -14.15 -0.39
CA ARG A 110 -15.05 -15.31 0.39
C ARG A 110 -16.14 -14.93 1.39
N THR A 111 -15.95 -13.84 2.15
CA THR A 111 -16.96 -13.37 3.11
C THR A 111 -18.28 -13.00 2.41
N ARG A 112 -18.23 -12.33 1.25
CA ARG A 112 -19.42 -12.01 0.47
C ARG A 112 -20.18 -13.26 -0.02
N ARG A 113 -19.46 -14.31 -0.43
CA ARG A 113 -20.08 -15.59 -0.82
C ARG A 113 -20.77 -16.29 0.35
N GLN A 114 -20.21 -16.22 1.55
CA GLN A 114 -20.78 -16.85 2.74
C GLN A 114 -22.04 -16.14 3.27
N SER A 115 -22.19 -14.84 3.04
CA SER A 115 -23.40 -14.09 3.43
C SER A 115 -24.56 -14.21 2.42
N ALA A 116 -24.31 -14.82 1.26
CA ALA A 116 -25.30 -15.00 0.19
C ALA A 116 -25.89 -16.42 0.14
N VAL A 117 -25.47 -17.30 1.06
CA VAL A 117 -25.99 -18.65 1.30
C VAL A 117 -26.68 -18.64 2.65
#